data_AF-A0A9J6F7E6-F1
#
_entry.id   AF-A0A9J6F7E6-F1
#
_cell.length_a   1.000
_cell.length_b   1.000
_cell.length_c   1.000
_cell.angle_alpha   90.00
_cell.angle_beta   90.00
_cell.angle_gamma   90.00
#
_symmetry.space_group_name_H-M   'P 1'
#
loop_
_entity.id
_entity.type
_entity.pdbx_description
1 polymer ?
#
loop_
_entity_poly.entity_id
_entity_poly.type
_entity_poly.pdbx_seq_one_letter_code
_entity_poly.pdbx_strand_id
1 'polypeptide(L)'
;MAEATMTQANVIGASVMALGGMVPSFTGDGHGVNIFDFLHVLEAVGRLGGWSDAQLVGIARCKMVGAAYDFAWHDEAAAAAKTYA
;
A
#
# COMPACT_ATOMS: atom_id res chain seq x y z
N MET A 1 -2.04 22.03 -22.30
CA MET A 1 -2.98 21.22 -21.48
C MET A 1 -2.39 19.89 -21.00
N ALA A 2 -1.25 19.39 -21.53
CA ALA A 2 -0.63 18.12 -21.09
C ALA A 2 0.36 18.25 -19.91
N GLU A 3 0.88 19.45 -19.66
CA GLU A 3 1.97 19.67 -18.70
C GLU A 3 1.51 19.58 -17.23
N ALA A 4 0.32 20.10 -16.92
CA ALA A 4 -0.26 20.06 -15.57
C ALA A 4 -0.57 18.63 -15.09
N THR A 5 -0.96 17.73 -16.00
CA THR A 5 -1.30 16.34 -15.69
C THR A 5 -0.06 15.51 -15.34
N MET A 6 1.07 15.75 -16.01
CA MET A 6 2.35 15.08 -15.68
C MET A 6 2.89 15.50 -14.32
N THR A 7 2.80 16.80 -13.98
CA THR A 7 3.27 17.28 -12.67
C THR A 7 2.45 16.68 -11.53
N GLN A 8 1.13 16.57 -11.69
CA GLN A 8 0.25 15.98 -10.68
C GLN A 8 0.51 14.48 -10.47
N ALA A 9 0.67 13.70 -11.53
CA ALA A 9 1.00 12.28 -11.44
C ALA A 9 2.35 12.03 -10.76
N ASN A 10 3.36 12.85 -11.04
CA ASN A 10 4.67 12.76 -10.37
C ASN A 10 4.59 13.10 -8.88
N VAL A 11 3.78 14.10 -8.50
CA VAL A 11 3.59 14.48 -7.09
C VAL A 11 2.86 13.38 -6.31
N ILE A 12 1.86 12.74 -6.91
CA ILE A 12 1.14 11.61 -6.31
C ILE A 12 2.06 10.37 -6.21
N GLY A 13 2.82 10.04 -7.26
CA GLY A 13 3.78 8.94 -7.22
C GLY A 13 4.88 9.13 -6.16
N ALA A 14 5.40 10.35 -6.02
CA ALA A 14 6.39 10.69 -5.01
C ALA A 14 5.82 10.67 -3.58
N SER A 15 4.57 11.12 -3.38
CA SER A 15 3.91 11.08 -2.07
C SER A 15 3.60 9.65 -1.63
N VAL A 16 3.14 8.79 -2.55
CA VAL A 16 2.91 7.36 -2.29
C VAL A 16 4.21 6.65 -1.88
N MET A 17 5.32 6.91 -2.59
CA MET A 17 6.62 6.31 -2.28
C MET A 17 7.20 6.81 -0.95
N ALA A 18 7.15 8.12 -0.68
CA ALA A 18 7.71 8.70 0.53
C ALA A 18 6.91 8.32 1.79
N LEU A 19 5.57 8.36 1.71
CA LEU A 19 4.69 8.00 2.83
C LEU A 19 4.54 6.50 2.97
N GLY A 20 4.68 5.72 1.89
CA GLY A 20 4.73 4.26 1.93
C GLY A 20 5.81 3.74 2.87
N GLY A 21 6.94 4.44 3.03
CA GLY A 21 7.99 4.11 4.00
C GLY A 21 7.51 4.08 5.46
N MET A 22 6.49 4.87 5.81
CA MET A 22 5.94 4.97 7.17
C MET A 22 5.01 3.81 7.54
N VAL A 23 4.47 3.10 6.55
CA VAL A 23 3.65 1.91 6.79
C VAL A 23 4.56 0.75 7.21
N PRO A 24 4.34 0.12 8.38
CA PRO A 24 5.14 -1.02 8.83
C PRO A 24 4.90 -2.24 7.93
N SER A 25 5.86 -3.17 7.90
CA SER A 25 5.65 -4.45 7.25
C SER A 25 4.82 -5.39 8.13
N PHE A 26 3.95 -6.18 7.51
CA PHE A 26 3.13 -7.19 8.17
C PHE A 26 3.55 -8.60 7.73
N THR A 27 3.99 -9.42 8.69
CA THR A 27 4.54 -10.77 8.45
C THR A 27 3.49 -11.86 8.47
N GLY A 28 2.39 -11.67 9.22
CA GLY A 28 1.31 -12.67 9.36
C GLY A 28 1.65 -13.91 10.17
N ASP A 29 2.81 -13.95 10.83
CA ASP A 29 3.29 -15.09 11.63
C ASP A 29 3.05 -14.92 13.14
N GLY A 30 2.34 -13.86 13.54
CA GLY A 30 2.08 -13.53 14.95
C GLY A 30 3.24 -12.81 15.64
N HIS A 31 4.34 -12.53 14.93
CA HIS A 31 5.46 -11.74 15.42
C HIS A 31 5.47 -10.34 14.79
N GLY A 32 5.87 -9.32 15.55
CA GLY A 32 5.93 -7.94 15.07
C GLY A 32 4.59 -7.20 15.17
N VAL A 33 4.21 -6.46 14.11
CA VAL A 33 3.02 -5.60 14.10
C VAL A 33 1.76 -6.44 13.93
N ASN A 34 0.76 -6.25 14.79
CA ASN A 34 -0.53 -6.93 14.65
C ASN A 34 -1.34 -6.33 13.48
N ILE A 35 -2.33 -7.07 13.01
CA ILE A 35 -3.11 -6.68 11.83
C ILE A 35 -3.89 -5.36 12.04
N PHE A 36 -4.38 -5.09 13.25
CA PHE A 36 -5.15 -3.87 13.51
C PHE A 36 -4.26 -2.63 13.49
N ASP A 37 -3.06 -2.71 14.09
CA ASP A 37 -2.09 -1.63 14.06
C ASP A 37 -1.57 -1.38 12.64
N PHE A 38 -1.33 -2.45 11.87
CA PHE A 38 -0.96 -2.33 10.47
C PHE A 38 -2.02 -1.58 9.65
N LEU A 39 -3.29 -2.00 9.74
CA LEU A 39 -4.39 -1.36 9.03
C LEU A 39 -4.61 0.08 9.50
N HIS A 40 -4.49 0.35 10.81
CA HIS A 40 -4.62 1.68 11.36
C HIS A 40 -3.56 2.64 10.81
N VAL A 41 -2.28 2.22 10.79
CA VAL A 41 -1.20 3.03 10.23
C VAL A 41 -1.37 3.21 8.72
N LEU A 42 -1.72 2.14 8.00
CA LEU A 42 -1.99 2.20 6.56
C LEU A 42 -3.08 3.23 6.23
N GLU A 43 -4.20 3.22 6.95
CA GLU A 43 -5.27 4.19 6.76
C GLU A 43 -4.84 5.61 7.13
N ALA A 44 -4.13 5.80 8.25
CA ALA A 44 -3.68 7.10 8.69
C ALA A 44 -2.73 7.74 7.67
N VAL A 45 -1.76 6.95 7.18
CA VAL A 45 -0.82 7.37 6.15
C VAL A 45 -1.52 7.61 4.82
N GLY A 46 -2.49 6.77 4.45
CA GLY A 46 -3.28 6.95 3.24
C GLY A 46 -4.12 8.22 3.26
N ARG A 47 -4.73 8.56 4.40
CA ARG A 47 -5.45 9.84 4.57
C ARG A 47 -4.51 11.04 4.48
N LEU A 48 -3.31 10.94 5.08
CA LEU A 48 -2.29 11.99 4.96
C LEU A 48 -1.79 12.17 3.52
N GLY A 49 -1.66 11.06 2.79
CA GLY A 49 -1.21 11.05 1.39
C GLY A 49 -2.31 11.31 0.36
N GLY A 50 -3.58 11.38 0.78
CA GLY A 50 -4.71 11.48 -0.14
C GLY A 50 -4.85 10.27 -1.07
N TRP A 51 -4.50 9.08 -0.59
CA TRP A 51 -4.46 7.87 -1.40
C TRP A 51 -5.86 7.34 -1.73
N SER A 52 -6.01 6.82 -2.94
CA SER A 52 -7.21 6.08 -3.33
C SER A 52 -7.23 4.67 -2.72
N ASP A 53 -8.39 4.04 -2.69
CA ASP A 53 -8.53 2.64 -2.23
C ASP A 53 -7.60 1.69 -2.99
N ALA A 54 -7.41 1.91 -4.30
CA ALA A 54 -6.50 1.11 -5.12
C ALA A 54 -5.03 1.27 -4.67
N GLN A 55 -4.61 2.50 -4.33
CA GLN A 55 -3.26 2.77 -3.82
C GLN A 55 -3.05 2.19 -2.42
N LEU A 56 -4.06 2.29 -1.55
CA LEU A 56 -4.05 1.67 -0.22
C LEU A 56 -3.87 0.15 -0.30
N VAL A 57 -4.66 -0.52 -1.15
CA VAL A 57 -4.55 -1.96 -1.40
C VAL A 57 -3.18 -2.32 -1.96
N GLY A 58 -2.68 -1.55 -2.92
CA GLY A 58 -1.35 -1.75 -3.46
C GLY A 58 -0.28 -1.69 -2.37
N ILE A 59 -0.26 -0.61 -1.58
CA ILE A 59 0.76 -0.42 -0.52
C ILE A 59 0.63 -1.50 0.53
N ALA A 60 -0.59 -1.89 0.91
CA ALA A 60 -0.81 -3.00 1.83
C ALA A 60 -0.10 -4.26 1.34
N ARG A 61 -0.24 -4.60 0.06
CA ARG A 61 0.42 -5.77 -0.54
C ARG A 61 1.94 -5.64 -0.57
N CYS A 62 2.47 -4.47 -0.91
CA CYS A 62 3.92 -4.22 -0.89
C CYS A 62 4.51 -4.33 0.53
N LYS A 63 3.69 -4.15 1.57
CA LYS A 63 4.10 -4.22 2.97
C LYS A 63 3.83 -5.57 3.62
N MET A 64 3.03 -6.43 3.00
CA MET A 64 2.92 -7.83 3.39
C MET A 64 4.20 -8.57 3.02
N VAL A 65 4.75 -9.30 3.97
CA VAL A 65 5.95 -10.13 3.84
C VAL A 65 5.72 -11.47 4.52
N GLY A 66 6.56 -12.47 4.26
CA GLY A 66 6.45 -13.79 4.91
C GLY A 66 5.09 -14.46 4.71
N ALA A 67 4.52 -15.02 5.79
CA ALA A 67 3.26 -15.77 5.74
C ALA A 67 2.08 -14.93 5.23
N ALA A 68 2.04 -13.63 5.55
CA ALA A 68 1.02 -12.72 5.03
C ALA A 68 1.14 -12.52 3.51
N TYR A 69 2.37 -12.42 3.00
CA TYR A 69 2.61 -12.34 1.56
C TYR A 69 2.18 -13.63 0.85
N ASP A 70 2.58 -14.78 1.39
CA ASP A 70 2.23 -16.08 0.81
C ASP A 70 0.71 -16.27 0.74
N PHE A 71 0.01 -15.93 1.81
CA PHE A 71 -1.46 -15.94 1.84
C PHE A 71 -2.06 -14.97 0.80
N ALA A 72 -1.63 -13.71 0.80
CA ALA A 72 -2.16 -12.69 -0.09
C ALA A 72 -1.80 -12.91 -1.57
N TRP A 73 -0.80 -13.75 -1.89
CA TRP A 73 -0.39 -14.03 -3.26
C TRP A 73 -0.89 -15.38 -3.78
N HIS A 74 -1.29 -16.30 -2.89
CA HIS A 74 -1.99 -17.54 -3.25
C HIS A 74 -3.51 -17.37 -3.38
N ASP A 75 -4.06 -16.23 -2.95
CA ASP A 75 -5.44 -15.85 -3.22
C ASP A 75 -5.59 -15.32 -4.66
N GLU A 76 -6.32 -16.05 -5.50
CA GLU A 76 -6.58 -15.70 -6.91
C GLU A 76 -7.24 -14.31 -7.06
N ALA A 77 -8.01 -13.85 -6.08
CA ALA A 77 -8.65 -12.53 -6.12
C ALA A 77 -7.64 -11.40 -5.86
N ALA A 78 -6.65 -11.63 -5.00
CA ALA A 78 -5.58 -10.66 -4.78
C ALA A 78 -4.65 -10.57 -5.99
N ALA A 79 -4.45 -11.65 -6.74
CA ALA A 79 -3.64 -11.64 -7.96
C ALA A 79 -4.12 -10.63 -9.04
N ALA A 80 -5.39 -10.21 -9.02
CA ALA A 80 -5.94 -9.24 -9.96
C ALA A 80 -5.55 -7.77 -9.66
N ALA A 81 -5.27 -7.42 -8.40
CA ALA A 81 -4.94 -6.04 -8.01
C ALA A 81 -3.47 -5.63 -8.30
N LYS A 82 -2.81 -6.28 -9.27
CA LYS A 82 -1.36 -6.18 -9.53
C LYS A 82 -0.92 -4.90 -10.24
N THR A 83 -1.84 -4.05 -10.67
CA THR A 83 -1.53 -2.87 -11.48
C THR A 83 -1.90 -1.60 -10.72
N TYR A 84 -0.88 -0.90 -10.23
CA TYR A 84 -1.00 0.53 -9.96
C TYR A 84 -1.14 1.23 -11.32
N ALA A 85 -2.25 1.93 -11.52
CA ALA A 85 -2.42 2.89 -12.61
C ALA A 85 -2.11 4.30 -12.07
#